data_AF-A0A6N3FM48-F1
#
_entry.id   AF-A0A6N3FM48-F1
#
_cell.length_a   1.000
_cell.length_b   1.000
_cell.length_c   1.000
_cell.angle_alpha   90.00
_cell.angle_beta   90.00
_cell.angle_gamma   90.00
#
_symmetry.space_group_name_H-M   'P 1'
#
loop_
_entity.id
_entity.type
_entity.pdbx_description
1 polymer ?
#
loop_
_entity_poly.entity_id
_entity_poly.type
_entity_poly.pdbx_seq_one_letter_code
_entity_poly.pdbx_strand_id
1 'polypeptide(L)'
;MNLKKFFETLRDQIEYGIDNIRASKKYLVSLSLSLVAFLILLIVLFISNSDFSVKKEANILVDDISSRKYAQAYDYYKDLEKEFSASKMNKFNNVASNKLSALVATSGDKFVTGEMSKEQYSGLINTINALEDIQIDVNQLLDISSRVEQMYIDENITYEKASSYMEVTTSLKGIYQDLDEYKNNIETIYQSREVYKQASKFQQIKKYKEAIDKYDKVVEEDKKYYNLAESRKKECIKLMYDYYISQAGNSSKKGEYEEALVYLTYLKPYYPNDEKIEKLEDEYKEKISVFTLTSDDILNLISKKSGVNREELSVISYQQTIDDKLYYYAEVVRDNKIFNEVLVEAKDKKIYSYKSEKVDYGCEYSDGYYKVDEQGNYVFAISSKDAATLVKDKLSDKHEKYNDLEMKYKSEITKYVNEDELNKLLKKNNNIYYYALVKKGWFSLTKEVYLVNMYDKTIYKCIDDKISKI
;
A
#
# COMPACT_ATOMS: atom_id res chain seq x y z
N MET A 1 40.88 119.49 -57.86
CA MET A 1 40.14 118.28 -57.40
C MET A 1 39.75 118.50 -55.94
N ASN A 2 38.45 118.52 -55.61
CA ASN A 2 37.96 119.06 -54.34
C ASN A 2 37.99 117.98 -53.23
N LEU A 3 39.10 117.93 -52.48
CA LEU A 3 39.37 116.96 -51.41
C LEU A 3 38.23 116.81 -50.39
N LYS A 4 37.47 117.89 -50.13
CA LYS A 4 36.35 117.88 -49.18
C LYS A 4 35.20 116.97 -49.62
N LYS A 5 34.88 116.97 -50.93
CA LYS A 5 33.82 116.14 -51.50
C LYS A 5 34.18 114.64 -51.49
N PHE A 6 35.47 114.34 -51.64
CA PHE A 6 35.98 112.97 -51.56
C PHE A 6 35.89 112.42 -50.13
N PHE A 7 36.25 113.21 -49.11
CA PHE A 7 36.15 112.79 -47.71
C PHE A 7 34.70 112.62 -47.22
N GLU A 8 33.78 113.48 -47.64
CA GLU A 8 32.35 113.33 -47.31
C GLU A 8 31.77 112.05 -47.94
N THR A 9 32.09 111.78 -49.21
CA THR A 9 31.64 110.55 -49.90
C THR A 9 32.22 109.29 -49.27
N LEU A 10 33.49 109.33 -48.84
CA LEU A 10 34.15 108.20 -48.16
C LEU A 10 33.53 107.95 -46.77
N ARG A 11 33.21 109.01 -46.02
CA ARG A 11 32.54 108.90 -44.71
C ARG A 11 31.15 108.28 -44.85
N ASP A 12 30.36 108.76 -45.81
CA ASP A 12 28.99 108.27 -46.00
C ASP A 12 28.99 106.80 -46.49
N GLN A 13 29.98 106.39 -47.28
CA GLN A 13 30.18 104.98 -47.67
C GLN A 13 30.63 104.09 -46.49
N ILE A 14 31.44 104.61 -45.57
CA ILE A 14 31.86 103.90 -44.36
C ILE A 14 30.69 103.78 -43.37
N GLU A 15 29.89 104.83 -43.17
CA GLU A 15 28.69 104.79 -42.34
C GLU A 15 27.66 103.81 -42.92
N TYR A 16 27.41 103.85 -44.23
CA TYR A 16 26.55 102.86 -44.90
C TYR A 16 27.08 101.42 -44.76
N GLY A 17 28.40 101.23 -44.83
CA GLY A 17 29.04 99.93 -44.60
C GLY A 17 28.92 99.45 -43.15
N ILE A 18 29.10 100.34 -42.17
CA ILE A 18 28.95 100.04 -40.74
C ILE A 18 27.49 99.72 -40.40
N ASP A 19 26.54 100.44 -40.98
CA ASP A 19 25.11 100.23 -40.76
C ASP A 19 24.61 98.94 -41.42
N ASN A 20 25.12 98.58 -42.62
CA ASN A 20 24.85 97.28 -43.23
C ASN A 20 25.49 96.11 -42.45
N ILE A 21 26.68 96.31 -41.87
CA ILE A 21 27.30 95.31 -40.98
C ILE A 21 26.49 95.19 -39.69
N ARG A 22 25.97 96.28 -39.12
CA ARG A 22 25.08 96.23 -37.95
C ARG A 22 23.75 95.56 -38.25
N ALA A 23 23.12 95.88 -39.38
CA ALA A 23 21.84 95.33 -39.79
C ALA A 23 21.94 93.83 -40.09
N SER A 24 22.99 93.40 -40.82
CA SER A 24 23.27 91.98 -41.08
C SER A 24 23.63 91.21 -39.81
N LYS A 25 24.39 91.80 -38.87
CA LYS A 25 24.69 91.18 -37.57
C LYS A 25 23.43 91.04 -36.72
N LYS A 26 22.54 92.02 -36.72
CA LYS A 26 21.24 91.98 -36.01
C LYS A 26 20.30 90.95 -36.64
N TYR A 27 20.27 90.83 -37.96
CA TYR A 27 19.50 89.83 -38.69
C TYR A 27 20.04 88.42 -38.48
N LEU A 28 21.35 88.21 -38.55
CA LEU A 28 21.98 86.90 -38.30
C LEU A 28 21.82 86.45 -36.85
N VAL A 29 21.91 87.37 -35.88
CA VAL A 29 21.63 87.08 -34.46
C VAL A 29 20.14 86.77 -34.25
N SER A 30 19.23 87.49 -34.91
CA SER A 30 17.79 87.20 -34.87
C SER A 30 17.46 85.84 -35.49
N LEU A 31 18.09 85.50 -36.62
CA LEU A 31 17.89 84.23 -37.31
C LEU A 31 18.45 83.06 -36.48
N SER A 32 19.62 83.22 -35.86
CA SER A 32 20.20 82.21 -34.98
C SER A 32 19.38 82.02 -33.70
N LEU A 33 18.89 83.09 -33.08
CA LEU A 33 17.96 83.02 -31.94
C LEU A 33 16.65 82.34 -32.33
N SER A 34 16.09 82.63 -33.50
CA SER A 34 14.87 81.98 -33.99
C SER A 34 15.10 80.49 -34.29
N LEU A 35 16.25 80.12 -34.83
CA LEU A 35 16.60 78.72 -35.11
C LEU A 35 16.85 77.93 -33.81
N VAL A 36 17.49 78.55 -32.82
CA VAL A 36 17.65 77.99 -31.47
C VAL A 36 16.29 77.86 -30.78
N ALA A 37 15.41 78.86 -30.87
CA ALA A 37 14.06 78.78 -30.33
C ALA A 37 13.22 77.68 -31.00
N PHE A 38 13.36 77.51 -32.32
CA PHE A 38 12.71 76.41 -33.05
C PHE A 38 13.28 75.03 -32.66
N LEU A 39 14.59 74.91 -32.48
CA LEU A 39 15.21 73.67 -31.97
C LEU A 39 14.78 73.37 -30.53
N ILE A 40 14.70 74.38 -29.66
CA ILE A 40 14.16 74.22 -28.30
C ILE A 40 12.69 73.81 -28.36
N LEU A 41 11.89 74.40 -29.26
CA LEU A 41 10.49 74.01 -29.45
C LEU A 41 10.37 72.55 -29.93
N LEU A 42 11.23 72.11 -30.86
CA LEU A 42 11.27 70.71 -31.29
C LEU A 42 11.70 69.77 -30.16
N ILE A 43 12.66 70.16 -29.33
CA ILE A 43 13.08 69.39 -28.14
C ILE A 43 11.93 69.35 -27.12
N VAL A 44 11.25 70.47 -26.87
CA VAL A 44 10.10 70.54 -25.97
C VAL A 44 8.95 69.71 -26.52
N LEU A 45 8.65 69.76 -27.82
CA LEU A 45 7.63 68.94 -28.47
C LEU A 45 8.00 67.45 -28.48
N PHE A 46 9.29 67.12 -28.60
CA PHE A 46 9.79 65.75 -28.54
C PHE A 46 9.74 65.18 -27.11
N ILE A 47 10.09 65.98 -26.09
CA ILE A 47 9.96 65.61 -24.67
C ILE A 47 8.49 65.59 -24.24
N SER A 48 7.68 66.49 -24.78
CA SER A 48 6.22 66.53 -24.58
C SER A 48 5.49 65.49 -25.42
N ASN A 49 6.19 64.78 -26.30
CA ASN A 49 5.60 63.71 -27.09
C ASN A 49 5.15 62.61 -26.12
N SER A 50 3.84 62.38 -26.06
CA SER A 50 3.21 61.48 -25.07
C SER A 50 3.86 60.10 -25.01
N ASP A 51 4.37 59.64 -26.15
CA ASP A 51 4.91 58.29 -26.31
C ASP A 51 6.30 58.12 -25.67
N PHE A 52 7.10 59.19 -25.56
CA PHE A 52 8.39 59.15 -24.86
C PHE A 52 8.19 59.17 -23.33
N SER A 53 7.29 60.02 -22.84
CA SER A 53 6.90 60.07 -21.42
C SER A 53 6.31 58.74 -20.95
N VAL A 54 5.40 58.15 -21.73
CA VAL A 54 4.75 56.86 -21.37
C VAL A 54 5.75 55.71 -21.26
N LYS A 55 6.72 55.60 -22.18
CA LYS A 55 7.76 54.56 -22.13
C LYS A 55 8.63 54.69 -20.89
N LYS A 56 8.99 55.92 -20.51
CA LYS A 56 9.77 56.20 -19.30
C LYS A 56 8.99 55.76 -18.05
N GLU A 57 7.72 56.15 -17.93
CA GLU A 57 6.92 55.76 -16.75
C GLU A 57 6.71 54.24 -16.68
N ALA A 58 6.51 53.57 -17.83
CA ALA A 58 6.36 52.12 -17.85
C ALA A 58 7.63 51.39 -17.41
N ASN A 59 8.82 51.93 -17.72
CA ASN A 59 10.08 51.38 -17.21
C ASN A 59 10.16 51.51 -15.68
N ILE A 60 9.75 52.65 -15.11
CA ILE A 60 9.77 52.84 -13.64
C ILE A 60 8.90 51.77 -12.96
N LEU A 61 7.68 51.55 -13.46
CA LEU A 61 6.79 50.51 -12.93
C LEU A 61 7.44 49.11 -13.00
N VAL A 62 8.03 48.76 -14.15
CA VAL A 62 8.68 47.47 -14.37
C VAL A 62 9.93 47.32 -13.49
N ASP A 63 10.70 48.38 -13.31
CA ASP A 63 11.91 48.41 -12.47
C ASP A 63 11.54 48.23 -10.99
N ASP A 64 10.47 48.86 -10.52
CA ASP A 64 10.00 48.67 -9.14
C ASP A 64 9.48 47.24 -8.91
N ILE A 65 8.73 46.66 -9.87
CA ILE A 65 8.28 45.26 -9.79
C ILE A 65 9.46 44.29 -9.82
N SER A 66 10.39 44.46 -10.77
CA SER A 66 11.58 43.58 -10.88
C SER A 66 12.53 43.71 -9.68
N SER A 67 12.59 44.90 -9.07
CA SER A 67 13.31 45.17 -7.81
C SER A 67 12.53 44.77 -6.56
N ARG A 68 11.37 44.12 -6.72
CA ARG A 68 10.51 43.57 -5.65
C ARG A 68 9.93 44.63 -4.71
N LYS A 69 9.81 45.88 -5.18
CA LYS A 69 9.16 46.98 -4.47
C LYS A 69 7.67 46.98 -4.77
N TYR A 70 6.99 45.87 -4.48
CA TYR A 70 5.62 45.61 -4.93
C TYR A 70 4.59 46.65 -4.48
N ALA A 71 4.66 47.11 -3.22
CA ALA A 71 3.77 48.16 -2.72
C ALA A 71 4.00 49.49 -3.44
N GLN A 72 5.27 49.87 -3.65
CA GLN A 72 5.62 51.10 -4.37
C GLN A 72 5.15 51.05 -5.82
N ALA A 73 5.31 49.91 -6.49
CA ALA A 73 4.82 49.71 -7.85
C ALA A 73 3.30 49.86 -7.96
N TYR A 74 2.55 49.30 -7.00
CA TYR A 74 1.09 49.43 -6.96
C TYR A 74 0.66 50.88 -6.72
N ASP A 75 1.21 51.54 -5.70
CA ASP A 75 0.90 52.94 -5.39
C ASP A 75 1.22 53.84 -6.57
N TYR A 76 2.39 53.62 -7.21
CA TYR A 76 2.82 54.34 -8.40
C TYR A 76 1.83 54.17 -9.56
N TYR A 77 1.38 52.95 -9.84
CA TYR A 77 0.35 52.71 -10.86
C TYR A 77 -0.96 53.45 -10.56
N LYS A 78 -1.41 53.42 -9.30
CA LYS A 78 -2.63 54.13 -8.85
C LYS A 78 -2.50 55.64 -8.89
N ASP A 79 -1.31 56.19 -8.72
CA ASP A 79 -1.08 57.62 -8.91
C ASP A 79 -1.10 58.00 -10.40
N LEU A 80 -0.53 57.17 -11.28
CA LEU A 80 -0.63 57.37 -12.73
C LEU A 80 -2.10 57.33 -13.22
N GLU A 81 -2.94 56.44 -12.66
CA GLU A 81 -4.39 56.42 -12.96
C GLU A 81 -5.09 57.76 -12.66
N LYS A 82 -4.65 58.49 -11.63
CA LYS A 82 -5.21 59.80 -11.25
C LYS A 82 -4.67 60.94 -12.12
N GLU A 83 -3.40 60.86 -12.51
CA GLU A 83 -2.71 61.93 -13.24
C GLU A 83 -2.90 61.86 -14.75
N PHE A 84 -3.02 60.65 -15.32
CA PHE A 84 -3.07 60.46 -16.77
C PHE A 84 -4.49 60.60 -17.31
N SER A 85 -4.62 61.29 -18.44
CA SER A 85 -5.83 61.19 -19.27
C SER A 85 -6.05 59.75 -19.72
N ALA A 86 -7.31 59.33 -19.93
CA ALA A 86 -7.65 57.98 -20.37
C ALA A 86 -6.86 57.50 -21.61
N SER A 87 -6.66 58.36 -22.62
CA SER A 87 -5.88 58.00 -23.81
C SER A 87 -4.40 57.77 -23.49
N LYS A 88 -3.82 58.58 -22.59
CA LYS A 88 -2.43 58.41 -22.14
C LYS A 88 -2.28 57.15 -21.28
N MET A 89 -3.25 56.87 -20.41
CA MET A 89 -3.27 55.67 -19.58
C MET A 89 -3.38 54.40 -20.43
N ASN A 90 -4.23 54.39 -21.45
CA ASN A 90 -4.31 53.25 -22.38
C ASN A 90 -2.99 52.98 -23.11
N LYS A 91 -2.32 54.03 -23.60
CA LYS A 91 -0.97 53.88 -24.19
C LYS A 91 0.03 53.32 -23.17
N PHE A 92 -0.04 53.79 -21.93
CA PHE A 92 0.81 53.29 -20.84
C PHE A 92 0.54 51.82 -20.54
N ASN A 93 -0.72 51.43 -20.35
CA ASN A 93 -1.12 50.05 -20.08
C ASN A 93 -0.62 49.13 -21.19
N ASN A 94 -0.71 49.51 -22.47
CA ASN A 94 -0.18 48.72 -23.58
C ASN A 94 1.34 48.54 -23.52
N VAL A 95 2.10 49.60 -23.22
CA VAL A 95 3.57 49.53 -23.13
C VAL A 95 4.01 48.72 -21.90
N ALA A 96 3.36 48.94 -20.75
CA ALA A 96 3.62 48.22 -19.51
C ALA A 96 3.27 46.73 -19.66
N SER A 97 2.12 46.40 -20.26
CA SER A 97 1.69 45.03 -20.58
C SER A 97 2.75 44.24 -21.34
N ASN A 98 3.29 44.81 -22.43
CA ASN A 98 4.34 44.15 -23.21
C ASN A 98 5.62 43.89 -22.40
N LYS A 99 6.04 44.87 -21.59
CA LYS A 99 7.25 44.75 -20.76
C LYS A 99 7.07 43.76 -19.61
N LEU A 100 5.91 43.81 -18.95
CA LEU A 100 5.58 42.91 -17.85
C LEU A 100 5.39 41.48 -18.36
N SER A 101 4.89 41.28 -19.57
CA SER A 101 4.81 39.94 -20.18
C SER A 101 6.19 39.31 -20.32
N ALA A 102 7.17 40.05 -20.84
CA ALA A 102 8.55 39.57 -20.94
C ALA A 102 9.19 39.34 -19.56
N LEU A 103 8.90 40.20 -18.57
CA LEU A 103 9.39 40.04 -17.20
C LEU A 103 8.81 38.79 -16.54
N VAL A 104 7.51 38.54 -16.70
CA VAL A 104 6.80 37.36 -16.17
C VAL A 104 7.38 36.08 -16.77
N ALA A 105 7.53 36.02 -18.10
CA ALA A 105 8.14 34.86 -18.77
C ALA A 105 9.57 34.60 -18.30
N THR A 106 10.41 35.63 -18.24
CA THR A 106 11.79 35.52 -17.73
C THR A 106 11.83 35.07 -16.27
N SER A 107 10.89 35.55 -15.45
CA SER A 107 10.80 35.19 -14.04
C SER A 107 10.32 33.75 -13.85
N GLY A 108 9.39 33.28 -14.69
CA GLY A 108 8.95 31.90 -14.75
C GLY A 108 10.09 30.95 -15.10
N ASP A 109 10.89 31.28 -16.12
CA ASP A 109 12.10 30.54 -16.47
C ASP A 109 13.08 30.45 -15.29
N LYS A 110 13.39 31.59 -14.66
CA LYS A 110 14.26 31.65 -13.46
C LYS A 110 13.72 30.85 -12.28
N PHE A 111 12.41 30.78 -12.10
CA PHE A 111 11.81 29.96 -11.06
C PHE A 111 12.07 28.47 -11.32
N VAL A 112 11.88 28.04 -12.57
CA VAL A 112 12.09 26.65 -13.01
C VAL A 112 13.57 26.26 -12.88
N THR A 113 14.50 27.13 -13.29
CA THR A 113 15.95 26.89 -13.17
C THR A 113 16.48 27.01 -11.74
N GLY A 114 15.68 27.54 -10.81
CA GLY A 114 16.04 27.69 -9.40
C GLY A 114 16.78 28.99 -9.06
N GLU A 115 16.91 29.92 -10.01
CA GLU A 115 17.44 31.27 -9.79
C GLU A 115 16.47 32.19 -9.04
N MET A 116 15.18 31.83 -9.01
CA MET A 116 14.12 32.57 -8.33
C MET A 116 13.33 31.66 -7.39
N SER A 117 12.99 32.16 -6.19
CA SER A 117 12.17 31.42 -5.21
C SER A 117 10.68 31.46 -5.53
N LYS A 118 9.89 30.56 -4.91
CA LYS A 118 8.43 30.53 -5.08
C LYS A 118 7.80 31.84 -4.63
N GLU A 119 8.25 32.36 -3.49
CA GLU A 119 7.75 33.61 -2.89
C GLU A 119 8.03 34.81 -3.80
N GLN A 120 9.20 34.83 -4.43
CA GLN A 120 9.58 35.89 -5.37
C GLN A 120 8.67 35.87 -6.60
N TYR A 121 8.49 34.69 -7.21
CA TYR A 121 7.65 34.53 -8.40
C TYR A 121 6.16 34.81 -8.09
N SER A 122 5.65 34.29 -6.98
CA SER A 122 4.29 34.58 -6.49
C SER A 122 4.07 36.06 -6.20
N GLY A 123 5.03 36.73 -5.56
CA GLY A 123 4.93 38.17 -5.28
C GLY A 123 4.81 38.99 -6.56
N LEU A 124 5.57 38.61 -7.60
CA LEU A 124 5.50 39.24 -8.91
C LEU A 124 4.14 39.04 -9.58
N ILE A 125 3.64 37.80 -9.65
CA ILE A 125 2.32 37.49 -10.26
C ILE A 125 1.19 38.20 -9.53
N ASN A 126 1.18 38.17 -8.19
CA ASN A 126 0.16 38.84 -7.38
C ASN A 126 0.16 40.36 -7.58
N THR A 127 1.34 40.97 -7.69
CA THR A 127 1.45 42.41 -7.94
C THR A 127 0.88 42.78 -9.31
N ILE A 128 1.20 41.99 -10.35
CA ILE A 128 0.69 42.21 -11.70
C ILE A 128 -0.83 42.03 -11.77
N ASN A 129 -1.37 41.01 -11.09
CA ASN A 129 -2.82 40.79 -10.99
C ASN A 129 -3.56 41.96 -10.34
N ALA A 130 -2.91 42.71 -9.45
CA ALA A 130 -3.50 43.88 -8.80
C ALA A 130 -3.55 45.12 -9.72
N LEU A 131 -2.88 45.10 -10.87
CA LEU A 131 -2.90 46.17 -11.88
C LEU A 131 -4.03 45.90 -12.89
N GLU A 132 -5.21 46.47 -12.65
CA GLU A 132 -6.48 46.08 -13.27
C GLU A 132 -6.49 46.01 -14.80
N ASP A 133 -5.86 46.99 -15.46
CA ASP A 133 -5.85 47.15 -16.92
C ASP A 133 -4.57 46.61 -17.60
N ILE A 134 -3.67 45.98 -16.84
CA ILE A 134 -2.49 45.32 -17.41
C ILE A 134 -2.89 43.94 -17.93
N GLN A 135 -2.58 43.67 -19.20
CA GLN A 135 -2.84 42.40 -19.85
C GLN A 135 -1.51 41.70 -20.14
N ILE A 136 -1.38 40.45 -19.71
CA ILE A 136 -0.17 39.67 -19.95
C ILE A 136 -0.36 38.79 -21.18
N ASP A 137 0.61 38.84 -22.10
CA ASP A 137 0.71 37.86 -23.18
C ASP A 137 1.14 36.51 -22.60
N VAL A 138 0.25 35.54 -22.72
CA VAL A 138 0.40 34.21 -22.12
C VAL A 138 1.18 33.24 -23.00
N ASN A 139 1.40 33.53 -24.29
CA ASN A 139 2.00 32.56 -25.22
C ASN A 139 3.37 32.05 -24.76
N GLN A 140 4.23 32.94 -24.29
CA GLN A 140 5.55 32.55 -23.76
C GLN A 140 5.44 31.70 -22.48
N LEU A 141 4.40 31.92 -21.68
CA LEU A 141 4.14 31.10 -20.49
C LEU A 141 3.66 29.70 -20.86
N LEU A 142 2.87 29.56 -21.93
CA LEU A 142 2.50 28.24 -22.47
C LEU A 142 3.73 27.47 -22.94
N ASP A 143 4.65 28.11 -23.66
CA ASP A 143 5.91 27.49 -24.10
C ASP A 143 6.76 27.02 -22.90
N ILE A 144 6.88 27.87 -21.87
CA ILE A 144 7.59 27.50 -20.64
C ILE A 144 6.88 26.35 -19.93
N SER A 145 5.54 26.35 -19.90
CA SER A 145 4.73 25.34 -19.22
C SER A 145 4.85 23.97 -19.86
N SER A 146 4.80 23.91 -21.20
CA SER A 146 5.10 22.70 -21.97
C SER A 146 6.51 22.17 -21.68
N ARG A 147 7.51 23.07 -21.60
CA ARG A 147 8.87 22.67 -21.24
C ARG A 147 8.97 22.18 -19.79
N VAL A 148 8.22 22.77 -18.85
CA VAL A 148 8.19 22.32 -17.45
C VAL A 148 7.61 20.91 -17.35
N GLU A 149 6.53 20.62 -18.07
CA GLU A 149 6.00 19.26 -18.18
C GLU A 149 7.08 18.30 -18.70
N GLN A 150 7.75 18.63 -19.81
CA GLN A 150 8.79 17.77 -20.37
C GLN A 150 9.97 17.59 -19.41
N MET A 151 10.41 18.66 -18.72
CA MET A 151 11.47 18.58 -17.71
C MET A 151 11.08 17.67 -16.54
N TYR A 152 9.79 17.64 -16.17
CA TYR A 152 9.29 16.72 -15.15
C TYR A 152 9.26 15.26 -15.65
N ILE A 153 8.81 15.04 -16.90
CA ILE A 153 8.84 13.73 -17.56
C ILE A 153 10.27 13.20 -17.62
N ASP A 154 11.23 14.03 -18.01
CA ASP A 154 12.65 13.71 -18.11
C ASP A 154 13.35 13.60 -16.75
N GLU A 155 12.64 13.82 -15.64
CA GLU A 155 13.15 13.79 -14.26
C GLU A 155 14.26 14.84 -13.98
N ASN A 156 14.31 15.92 -14.78
CA ASN A 156 15.22 17.05 -14.57
C ASN A 156 14.76 17.97 -13.43
N ILE A 157 13.47 17.96 -13.12
CA ILE A 157 12.88 18.68 -11.98
C ILE A 157 11.96 17.76 -11.18
N THR A 158 11.74 18.11 -9.90
CA THR A 158 10.83 17.35 -9.04
C THR A 158 9.36 17.72 -9.29
N TYR A 159 8.45 16.86 -8.84
CA TYR A 159 7.01 17.14 -8.90
C TYR A 159 6.67 18.43 -8.13
N GLU A 160 7.27 18.65 -6.95
CA GLU A 160 7.01 19.83 -6.14
C GLU A 160 7.40 21.12 -6.87
N LYS A 161 8.52 21.09 -7.62
CA LYS A 161 8.96 22.23 -8.42
C LYS A 161 8.02 22.48 -9.60
N ALA A 162 7.69 21.43 -10.37
CA ALA A 162 6.79 21.52 -11.52
C ALA A 162 5.38 21.97 -11.11
N SER A 163 4.81 21.33 -10.09
CA SER A 163 3.50 21.67 -9.53
C SER A 163 3.48 23.08 -8.94
N SER A 164 4.54 23.53 -8.26
CA SER A 164 4.61 24.90 -7.74
C SER A 164 4.66 25.95 -8.86
N TYR A 165 5.37 25.66 -9.96
CA TYR A 165 5.36 26.54 -11.13
C TYR A 165 3.94 26.68 -11.70
N MET A 166 3.24 25.56 -11.90
CA MET A 166 1.89 25.54 -12.43
C MET A 166 0.90 26.26 -11.51
N GLU A 167 0.99 26.01 -10.20
CA GLU A 167 0.15 26.67 -9.18
C GLU A 167 0.32 28.19 -9.20
N VAL A 168 1.55 28.69 -9.23
CA VAL A 168 1.80 30.13 -9.24
C VAL A 168 1.39 30.74 -10.58
N THR A 169 1.71 30.09 -11.69
CA THR A 169 1.44 30.63 -13.03
C THR A 169 -0.07 30.66 -13.32
N THR A 170 -0.82 29.62 -12.93
CA THR A 170 -2.29 29.58 -13.08
C THR A 170 -3.03 30.63 -12.27
N SER A 171 -2.38 31.23 -11.25
CA SER A 171 -2.96 32.36 -10.52
C SER A 171 -2.97 33.67 -11.32
N LEU A 172 -2.21 33.75 -12.42
CA LEU A 172 -2.23 34.91 -13.30
C LEU A 172 -3.60 35.06 -13.99
N LYS A 173 -4.14 36.27 -14.00
CA LYS A 173 -5.44 36.57 -14.59
C LYS A 173 -5.42 36.25 -16.10
N GLY A 174 -6.36 35.41 -16.53
CA GLY A 174 -6.60 35.11 -17.95
C GLY A 174 -5.87 33.89 -18.52
N ILE A 175 -5.04 33.17 -17.74
CA ILE A 175 -4.27 32.00 -18.23
C ILE A 175 -4.82 30.64 -17.78
N TYR A 176 -5.77 30.63 -16.84
CA TYR A 176 -6.17 29.42 -16.11
C TYR A 176 -6.55 28.24 -17.03
N GLN A 177 -7.44 28.48 -18.00
CA GLN A 177 -7.93 27.43 -18.90
C GLN A 177 -6.84 26.86 -19.82
N ASP A 178 -5.82 27.64 -20.14
CA ASP A 178 -4.76 27.27 -21.09
C ASP A 178 -3.66 26.40 -20.44
N LEU A 179 -3.62 26.34 -19.10
CA LEU A 179 -2.60 25.58 -18.35
C LEU A 179 -3.13 24.32 -17.65
N ASP A 180 -4.44 24.12 -17.62
CA ASP A 180 -5.05 22.98 -16.93
C ASP A 180 -4.57 21.64 -17.51
N GLU A 181 -4.36 21.56 -18.82
CA GLU A 181 -3.83 20.35 -19.47
C GLU A 181 -2.44 19.97 -18.94
N TYR A 182 -1.49 20.90 -18.98
CA TYR A 182 -0.11 20.66 -18.50
C TYR A 182 -0.07 20.28 -17.03
N LYS A 183 -0.88 20.96 -16.20
CA LYS A 183 -1.00 20.66 -14.78
C LYS A 183 -1.54 19.25 -14.53
N ASN A 184 -2.60 18.87 -15.24
CA ASN A 184 -3.22 17.55 -15.11
C ASN A 184 -2.29 16.43 -15.60
N ASN A 185 -1.52 16.67 -16.66
CA ASN A 185 -0.54 15.70 -17.17
C ASN A 185 0.57 15.45 -16.14
N ILE A 186 1.15 16.52 -15.56
CA ILE A 186 2.16 16.41 -14.50
C ILE A 186 1.62 15.63 -13.30
N GLU A 187 0.40 15.92 -12.87
CA GLU A 187 -0.23 15.22 -11.75
C GLU A 187 -0.49 13.74 -12.07
N THR A 188 -0.99 13.43 -13.26
CA THR A 188 -1.25 12.06 -13.72
C THR A 188 0.04 11.23 -13.74
N ILE A 189 1.13 11.80 -14.28
CA ILE A 189 2.43 11.13 -14.33
C ILE A 189 2.99 10.92 -12.92
N TYR A 190 2.84 11.90 -12.02
CA TYR A 190 3.22 11.75 -10.62
C TYR A 190 2.49 10.59 -9.94
N GLN A 191 1.16 10.54 -10.06
CA GLN A 191 0.35 9.48 -9.48
C GLN A 191 0.72 8.11 -10.07
N SER A 192 0.97 8.03 -11.38
CA SER A 192 1.46 6.82 -12.05
C SER A 192 2.80 6.33 -11.47
N ARG A 193 3.77 7.24 -11.27
CA ARG A 193 5.07 6.91 -10.66
C ARG A 193 4.91 6.42 -9.21
N GLU A 194 4.00 6.99 -8.43
CA GLU A 194 3.70 6.50 -7.08
C GLU A 194 3.07 5.10 -7.08
N VAL A 195 2.20 4.81 -8.04
CA VAL A 195 1.65 3.46 -8.25
C VAL A 195 2.77 2.46 -8.58
N TYR A 196 3.71 2.82 -9.46
CA TYR A 196 4.89 2.01 -9.76
C TYR A 196 5.73 1.73 -8.50
N LYS A 197 5.99 2.75 -7.68
CA LYS A 197 6.74 2.60 -6.41
C LYS A 197 6.03 1.64 -5.45
N GLN A 198 4.70 1.71 -5.35
CA GLN A 198 3.91 0.77 -4.53
C GLN A 198 4.01 -0.66 -5.06
N ALA A 199 3.90 -0.85 -6.38
CA ALA A 199 4.04 -2.15 -7.02
C ALA A 199 5.41 -2.79 -6.71
N SER A 200 6.48 -1.99 -6.82
CA SER A 200 7.84 -2.42 -6.47
C SER A 200 7.96 -2.87 -5.01
N LYS A 201 7.31 -2.18 -4.07
CA LYS A 201 7.28 -2.59 -2.65
C LYS A 201 6.54 -3.92 -2.46
N PHE A 202 5.40 -4.11 -3.13
CA PHE A 202 4.66 -5.38 -3.08
C PHE A 202 5.45 -6.55 -3.65
N GLN A 203 6.16 -6.34 -4.76
CA GLN A 203 7.06 -7.34 -5.33
C GLN A 203 8.15 -7.76 -4.33
N GLN A 204 8.78 -6.80 -3.63
CA GLN A 204 9.83 -7.09 -2.64
C GLN A 204 9.35 -7.97 -1.48
N ILE A 205 8.09 -7.83 -1.06
CA ILE A 205 7.48 -8.64 0.00
C ILE A 205 6.69 -9.84 -0.53
N LYS A 206 6.92 -10.23 -1.80
CA LYS A 206 6.31 -11.40 -2.46
C LYS A 206 4.78 -11.34 -2.59
N LYS A 207 4.19 -10.15 -2.50
CA LYS A 207 2.78 -9.90 -2.84
C LYS A 207 2.64 -9.72 -4.35
N TYR A 208 2.91 -10.79 -5.09
CA TYR A 208 3.06 -10.70 -6.55
C TYR A 208 1.77 -10.38 -7.27
N LYS A 209 0.62 -10.93 -6.82
CA LYS A 209 -0.68 -10.60 -7.42
C LYS A 209 -0.97 -9.10 -7.32
N GLU A 210 -0.80 -8.53 -6.13
CA GLU A 210 -1.03 -7.12 -5.87
C GLU A 210 0.01 -6.23 -6.58
N ALA A 211 1.26 -6.70 -6.72
CA ALA A 211 2.28 -5.99 -7.48
C ALA A 211 1.89 -5.90 -8.97
N ILE A 212 1.43 -7.00 -9.57
CA ILE A 212 0.99 -7.02 -10.97
C ILE A 212 -0.21 -6.09 -11.18
N ASP A 213 -1.23 -6.17 -10.31
CA ASP A 213 -2.43 -5.32 -10.38
C ASP A 213 -2.12 -3.81 -10.28
N LYS A 214 -0.98 -3.46 -9.66
CA LYS A 214 -0.49 -2.09 -9.58
C LYS A 214 0.37 -1.73 -10.79
N TYR A 215 1.24 -2.62 -11.27
CA TYR A 215 1.98 -2.37 -12.52
C TYR A 215 1.05 -2.14 -13.72
N ASP A 216 -0.09 -2.83 -13.79
CA ASP A 216 -1.13 -2.64 -14.82
C ASP A 216 -1.78 -1.24 -14.83
N LYS A 217 -1.57 -0.45 -13.77
CA LYS A 217 -2.13 0.90 -13.61
C LYS A 217 -1.11 1.99 -13.92
N VAL A 218 0.13 1.64 -14.27
CA VAL A 218 1.14 2.59 -14.71
C VAL A 218 0.78 3.06 -16.11
N VAL A 219 0.70 4.37 -16.31
CA VAL A 219 0.24 4.99 -17.56
C VAL A 219 1.35 5.03 -18.63
N GLU A 220 0.99 4.98 -19.91
CA GLU A 220 1.92 4.86 -21.05
C GLU A 220 2.63 6.19 -21.40
N GLU A 221 2.02 7.32 -21.02
CA GLU A 221 2.51 8.67 -21.25
C GLU A 221 3.92 8.87 -20.65
N ASP A 222 4.21 8.22 -19.51
CA ASP A 222 5.56 8.06 -19.00
C ASP A 222 6.20 6.77 -19.52
N LYS A 223 6.69 6.83 -20.76
CA LYS A 223 7.29 5.68 -21.46
C LYS A 223 8.38 4.99 -20.64
N LYS A 224 9.15 5.71 -19.82
CA LYS A 224 10.23 5.11 -19.02
C LYS A 224 9.63 4.19 -17.96
N TYR A 225 8.73 4.72 -17.14
CA TYR A 225 8.14 3.94 -16.04
C TYR A 225 7.17 2.88 -16.53
N TYR A 226 6.46 3.12 -17.63
CA TYR A 226 5.62 2.11 -18.28
C TYR A 226 6.42 0.89 -18.73
N ASN A 227 7.53 1.10 -19.45
CA ASN A 227 8.41 0.00 -19.89
C ASN A 227 9.03 -0.75 -18.71
N LEU A 228 9.40 -0.04 -17.64
CA LEU A 228 9.87 -0.66 -16.40
C LEU A 228 8.77 -1.51 -15.74
N ALA A 229 7.54 -0.99 -15.66
CA ALA A 229 6.40 -1.69 -15.09
C ALA A 229 6.11 -3.00 -15.86
N GLU A 230 6.08 -2.94 -17.18
CA GLU A 230 5.87 -4.12 -18.04
C GLU A 230 6.98 -5.18 -17.87
N SER A 231 8.23 -4.75 -17.75
CA SER A 231 9.36 -5.65 -17.48
C SER A 231 9.23 -6.31 -16.09
N ARG A 232 8.92 -5.53 -15.06
CA ARG A 232 8.75 -6.00 -13.68
C ARG A 232 7.53 -6.89 -13.50
N LYS A 233 6.45 -6.62 -14.22
CA LYS A 233 5.26 -7.46 -14.28
C LYS A 233 5.60 -8.85 -14.81
N LYS A 234 6.35 -8.93 -15.93
CA LYS A 234 6.82 -10.22 -16.48
C LYS A 234 7.69 -10.99 -15.49
N GLU A 235 8.57 -10.29 -14.76
CA GLU A 235 9.37 -10.87 -13.69
C GLU A 235 8.49 -11.39 -12.54
N CYS A 236 7.49 -10.62 -12.09
CA CYS A 236 6.53 -11.04 -11.05
C CYS A 236 5.78 -12.30 -11.47
N ILE A 237 5.26 -12.34 -12.70
CA ILE A 237 4.55 -13.51 -13.23
C ILE A 237 5.47 -14.74 -13.17
N LYS A 238 6.73 -14.63 -13.58
CA LYS A 238 7.67 -15.75 -13.48
C LYS A 238 7.92 -16.20 -12.03
N LEU A 239 8.13 -15.25 -11.12
CA LEU A 239 8.47 -15.55 -9.71
C LEU A 239 7.28 -16.06 -8.90
N MET A 240 6.05 -15.65 -9.25
CA MET A 240 4.86 -16.00 -8.48
C MET A 240 4.50 -17.48 -8.60
N TYR A 241 4.88 -18.15 -9.71
CA TYR A 241 4.54 -19.55 -9.97
C TYR A 241 5.03 -20.47 -8.84
N ASP A 242 6.35 -20.57 -8.66
CA ASP A 242 6.93 -21.45 -7.63
C ASP A 242 6.52 -21.03 -6.22
N TYR A 243 6.39 -19.72 -5.99
CA TYR A 243 5.98 -19.18 -4.70
C TYR A 243 4.56 -19.62 -4.32
N TYR A 244 3.56 -19.36 -5.17
CA TYR A 244 2.16 -19.70 -4.85
C TYR A 244 1.89 -21.20 -4.91
N ILE A 245 2.60 -21.96 -5.76
CA ILE A 245 2.57 -23.43 -5.68
C ILE A 245 3.07 -23.92 -4.32
N SER A 246 4.17 -23.35 -3.81
CA SER A 246 4.69 -23.70 -2.49
C SER A 246 3.74 -23.31 -1.36
N GLN A 247 3.13 -22.12 -1.43
CA GLN A 247 2.13 -21.68 -0.44
C GLN A 247 0.91 -22.60 -0.45
N ALA A 248 0.37 -22.93 -1.63
CA ALA A 248 -0.75 -23.85 -1.77
C ALA A 248 -0.44 -25.24 -1.18
N GLY A 249 0.76 -25.77 -1.45
CA GLY A 249 1.21 -27.03 -0.85
C GLY A 249 1.34 -26.98 0.67
N ASN A 250 1.76 -25.85 1.25
CA ASN A 250 1.87 -25.69 2.70
C ASN A 250 0.49 -25.59 3.38
N SER A 251 -0.44 -24.80 2.82
CA SER A 251 -1.82 -24.75 3.34
C SER A 251 -2.50 -26.12 3.23
N SER A 252 -2.30 -26.83 2.11
CA SER A 252 -2.83 -28.20 1.94
C SER A 252 -2.31 -29.19 2.99
N LYS A 253 -1.03 -29.11 3.39
CA LYS A 253 -0.47 -29.94 4.47
C LYS A 253 -1.12 -29.67 5.83
N LYS A 254 -1.60 -28.45 6.05
CA LYS A 254 -2.30 -28.07 7.28
C LYS A 254 -3.80 -28.39 7.24
N GLY A 255 -4.33 -28.86 6.10
CA GLY A 255 -5.76 -29.06 5.90
C GLY A 255 -6.52 -27.79 5.51
N GLU A 256 -5.83 -26.71 5.17
CA GLU A 256 -6.37 -25.42 4.75
C GLU A 256 -6.59 -25.42 3.22
N TYR A 257 -7.47 -26.29 2.72
CA TYR A 257 -7.62 -26.54 1.29
C TYR A 257 -8.24 -25.35 0.52
N GLU A 258 -9.17 -24.62 1.13
CA GLU A 258 -9.75 -23.41 0.54
C GLU A 258 -8.69 -22.32 0.33
N GLU A 259 -7.81 -22.11 1.31
CA GLU A 259 -6.69 -21.17 1.17
C GLU A 259 -5.71 -21.64 0.08
N ALA A 260 -5.44 -22.95 0.02
CA ALA A 260 -4.62 -23.52 -1.03
C ALA A 260 -5.19 -23.23 -2.44
N LEU A 261 -6.52 -23.33 -2.61
CA LEU A 261 -7.21 -22.98 -3.86
C LEU A 261 -7.12 -21.49 -4.20
N VAL A 262 -7.13 -20.60 -3.20
CA VAL A 262 -6.94 -19.16 -3.43
C VAL A 262 -5.58 -18.88 -4.07
N TYR A 263 -4.51 -19.50 -3.58
CA TYR A 263 -3.17 -19.35 -4.18
C TYR A 263 -3.11 -19.86 -5.62
N LEU A 264 -3.75 -20.98 -5.93
CA LEU A 264 -3.84 -21.49 -7.31
C LEU A 264 -4.63 -20.52 -8.21
N THR A 265 -5.67 -19.89 -7.68
CA THR A 265 -6.49 -18.91 -8.41
C THR A 265 -5.68 -17.68 -8.83
N TYR A 266 -4.68 -17.26 -8.05
CA TYR A 266 -3.78 -16.17 -8.44
C TYR A 266 -2.93 -16.49 -9.68
N LEU A 267 -2.65 -17.77 -9.93
CA LEU A 267 -1.82 -18.22 -11.06
C LEU A 267 -2.64 -18.34 -12.35
N LYS A 268 -3.91 -18.76 -12.28
CA LYS A 268 -4.75 -19.07 -13.44
C LYS A 268 -4.78 -18.02 -14.57
N PRO A 269 -4.90 -16.70 -14.29
CA PRO A 269 -4.94 -15.71 -15.35
C PRO A 269 -3.67 -15.68 -16.21
N TYR A 270 -2.53 -16.11 -15.65
CA TYR A 270 -1.22 -16.09 -16.30
C TYR A 270 -0.78 -17.47 -16.80
N TYR A 271 -1.37 -18.54 -16.26
CA TYR A 271 -1.07 -19.94 -16.54
C TYR A 271 -2.35 -20.76 -16.80
N PRO A 272 -3.14 -20.42 -17.84
CA PRO A 272 -4.50 -20.94 -18.00
C PRO A 272 -4.59 -22.44 -18.33
N ASN A 273 -3.52 -23.05 -18.84
CA ASN A 273 -3.48 -24.45 -19.28
C ASN A 273 -2.36 -25.23 -18.58
N ASP A 274 -2.03 -24.87 -17.35
CA ASP A 274 -0.98 -25.54 -16.60
C ASP A 274 -1.53 -26.81 -15.92
N GLU A 275 -1.15 -27.98 -16.44
CA GLU A 275 -1.61 -29.28 -15.96
C GLU A 275 -1.34 -29.50 -14.46
N LYS A 276 -0.27 -28.92 -13.91
CA LYS A 276 0.07 -29.06 -12.49
C LYS A 276 -0.91 -28.25 -11.63
N ILE A 277 -1.26 -27.03 -12.05
CA ILE A 277 -2.27 -26.22 -11.36
C ILE A 277 -3.63 -26.93 -11.38
N GLU A 278 -4.05 -27.44 -12.54
CA GLU A 278 -5.34 -28.15 -12.69
C GLU A 278 -5.40 -29.39 -11.78
N LYS A 279 -4.34 -30.21 -11.79
CA LYS A 279 -4.27 -31.41 -10.95
C LYS A 279 -4.33 -31.08 -9.45
N LEU A 280 -3.61 -30.04 -9.00
CA LEU A 280 -3.65 -29.62 -7.60
C LEU A 280 -5.01 -29.07 -7.21
N GLU A 281 -5.67 -28.34 -8.09
CA GLU A 281 -7.02 -27.84 -7.86
C GLU A 281 -8.03 -28.97 -7.70
N ASP A 282 -8.01 -29.96 -8.59
CA ASP A 282 -8.89 -31.13 -8.50
C ASP A 282 -8.61 -31.93 -7.22
N GLU A 283 -7.33 -32.14 -6.88
CA GLU A 283 -6.93 -32.77 -5.63
C GLU A 283 -7.51 -32.01 -4.43
N TYR A 284 -7.35 -30.68 -4.36
CA TYR A 284 -7.81 -29.91 -3.21
C TYR A 284 -9.33 -29.82 -3.14
N LYS A 285 -10.04 -29.76 -4.27
CA LYS A 285 -11.51 -29.84 -4.32
C LYS A 285 -12.03 -31.19 -3.84
N GLU A 286 -11.38 -32.29 -4.25
CA GLU A 286 -11.71 -33.63 -3.76
C GLU A 286 -11.50 -33.71 -2.25
N LYS A 287 -10.36 -33.18 -1.76
CA LYS A 287 -10.06 -33.12 -0.33
C LYS A 287 -11.10 -32.32 0.45
N ILE A 288 -11.55 -31.17 -0.04
CA ILE A 288 -12.65 -30.41 0.58
C ILE A 288 -13.93 -31.27 0.63
N SER A 289 -14.29 -31.92 -0.48
CA SER A 289 -15.48 -32.77 -0.55
C SER A 289 -15.44 -33.97 0.42
N VAL A 290 -14.26 -34.58 0.59
CA VAL A 290 -14.07 -35.78 1.42
C VAL A 290 -13.88 -35.46 2.90
N PHE A 291 -13.13 -34.40 3.20
CA PHE A 291 -12.65 -34.11 4.55
C PHE A 291 -13.47 -33.04 5.28
N THR A 292 -14.29 -32.25 4.59
CA THR A 292 -15.14 -31.26 5.26
C THR A 292 -16.34 -31.94 5.89
N LEU A 293 -16.40 -31.97 7.23
CA LEU A 293 -17.57 -32.41 7.99
C LEU A 293 -18.32 -31.20 8.54
N THR A 294 -19.60 -31.10 8.21
CA THR A 294 -20.49 -30.12 8.85
C THR A 294 -20.87 -30.59 10.27
N SER A 295 -21.36 -29.67 11.11
CA SER A 295 -21.93 -30.06 12.41
C SER A 295 -23.08 -31.05 12.25
N ASP A 296 -23.84 -30.96 11.16
CA ASP A 296 -24.89 -31.91 10.82
C ASP A 296 -24.36 -33.30 10.47
N ASP A 297 -23.23 -33.40 9.77
CA ASP A 297 -22.57 -34.67 9.48
C ASP A 297 -22.06 -35.33 10.76
N ILE A 298 -21.44 -34.54 11.64
CA ILE A 298 -20.95 -34.99 12.94
C ILE A 298 -22.11 -35.45 13.82
N LEU A 299 -23.18 -34.66 13.88
CA LEU A 299 -24.40 -34.99 14.63
C LEU A 299 -25.03 -36.29 14.13
N ASN A 300 -25.14 -36.48 12.80
CA ASN A 300 -25.62 -37.72 12.19
C ASN A 300 -24.74 -38.93 12.56
N LEU A 301 -23.42 -38.76 12.48
CA LEU A 301 -22.46 -39.80 12.80
C LEU A 301 -22.60 -40.23 14.27
N ILE A 302 -22.70 -39.28 15.19
CA ILE A 302 -22.81 -39.52 16.63
C ILE A 302 -24.16 -40.14 16.98
N SER A 303 -25.27 -39.62 16.46
CA SER A 303 -26.60 -40.21 16.66
C SER A 303 -26.62 -41.68 16.21
N LYS A 304 -26.06 -41.97 15.02
CA LYS A 304 -25.98 -43.34 14.49
C LYS A 304 -25.13 -44.27 15.37
N LYS A 305 -23.97 -43.82 15.85
CA LYS A 305 -23.09 -44.66 16.68
C LYS A 305 -23.59 -44.83 18.11
N SER A 306 -24.15 -43.78 18.71
CA SER A 306 -24.65 -43.78 20.08
C SER A 306 -26.02 -44.43 20.23
N GLY A 307 -26.81 -44.51 19.16
CA GLY A 307 -28.20 -44.95 19.21
C GLY A 307 -29.16 -43.91 19.80
N VAL A 308 -28.68 -42.71 20.15
CA VAL A 308 -29.50 -41.61 20.64
C VAL A 308 -30.16 -40.90 19.46
N ASN A 309 -31.44 -40.53 19.61
CA ASN A 309 -32.16 -39.80 18.59
C ASN A 309 -31.47 -38.47 18.29
N ARG A 310 -31.29 -38.16 17.00
CA ARG A 310 -30.67 -36.93 16.51
C ARG A 310 -31.34 -35.68 17.09
N GLU A 311 -32.66 -35.68 17.26
CA GLU A 311 -33.42 -34.53 17.79
C GLU A 311 -33.12 -34.23 19.27
N GLU A 312 -32.54 -35.18 19.99
CA GLU A 312 -32.12 -35.02 21.39
C GLU A 312 -30.68 -34.50 21.53
N LEU A 313 -29.94 -34.40 20.42
CA LEU A 313 -28.54 -34.04 20.39
C LEU A 313 -28.33 -32.72 19.64
N SER A 314 -27.36 -31.94 20.10
CA SER A 314 -26.78 -30.83 19.34
C SER A 314 -25.26 -30.91 19.38
N VAL A 315 -24.60 -30.40 18.34
CA VAL A 315 -23.13 -30.41 18.24
C VAL A 315 -22.64 -28.99 17.99
N ILE A 316 -21.62 -28.59 18.76
CA ILE A 316 -20.79 -27.42 18.47
C ILE A 316 -19.42 -27.95 18.07
N SER A 317 -18.96 -27.64 16.86
CA SER A 317 -17.74 -28.25 16.30
C SER A 317 -16.74 -27.25 15.73
N TYR A 318 -15.45 -27.55 15.90
CA TYR A 318 -14.33 -26.79 15.37
C TYR A 318 -13.30 -27.71 14.72
N GLN A 319 -12.80 -27.30 13.56
CA GLN A 319 -11.77 -28.01 12.82
C GLN A 319 -10.38 -27.81 13.45
N GLN A 320 -9.58 -28.89 13.52
CA GLN A 320 -8.23 -28.88 14.08
C GLN A 320 -7.33 -29.88 13.33
N THR A 321 -6.03 -29.60 13.26
CA THR A 321 -5.05 -30.50 12.66
C THR A 321 -4.14 -31.06 13.75
N ILE A 322 -4.08 -32.40 13.85
CA ILE A 322 -3.31 -33.13 14.87
C ILE A 322 -2.48 -34.19 14.12
N ASP A 323 -1.16 -34.17 14.28
CA ASP A 323 -0.22 -35.11 13.62
C ASP A 323 -0.49 -35.27 12.10
N ASP A 324 -0.58 -34.15 11.37
CA ASP A 324 -0.87 -34.08 9.93
C ASP A 324 -2.23 -34.69 9.50
N LYS A 325 -3.15 -34.87 10.44
CA LYS A 325 -4.51 -35.35 10.18
C LYS A 325 -5.55 -34.34 10.61
N LEU A 326 -6.62 -34.26 9.83
CA LEU A 326 -7.76 -33.40 10.10
C LEU A 326 -8.73 -34.06 11.08
N TYR A 327 -9.03 -33.35 12.16
CA TYR A 327 -10.05 -33.72 13.14
C TYR A 327 -11.05 -32.60 13.32
N TYR A 328 -12.26 -32.97 13.71
CA TYR A 328 -13.27 -32.03 14.21
C TYR A 328 -13.46 -32.30 15.69
N TYR A 329 -13.02 -31.36 16.52
CA TYR A 329 -13.45 -31.33 17.91
C TYR A 329 -14.92 -30.98 17.96
N ALA A 330 -15.69 -31.70 18.75
CA ALA A 330 -17.11 -31.48 18.90
C ALA A 330 -17.56 -31.67 20.35
N GLU A 331 -18.23 -30.66 20.88
CA GLU A 331 -19.03 -30.77 22.09
C GLU A 331 -20.41 -31.29 21.71
N VAL A 332 -20.75 -32.47 22.20
CA VAL A 332 -22.05 -33.08 22.03
C VAL A 332 -22.88 -32.72 23.24
N VAL A 333 -24.03 -32.07 23.02
CA VAL A 333 -24.92 -31.60 24.08
C VAL A 333 -26.23 -32.37 24.01
N ARG A 334 -26.71 -32.79 25.19
CA ARG A 334 -28.02 -33.40 25.41
C ARG A 334 -28.64 -32.78 26.65
N ASP A 335 -29.91 -32.38 26.60
CA ASP A 335 -30.61 -31.75 27.73
C ASP A 335 -29.84 -30.58 28.37
N ASN A 336 -29.23 -29.72 27.54
CA ASN A 336 -28.39 -28.59 27.94
C ASN A 336 -27.15 -28.96 28.78
N LYS A 337 -26.67 -30.20 28.70
CA LYS A 337 -25.44 -30.67 29.34
C LYS A 337 -24.51 -31.29 28.31
N ILE A 338 -23.21 -31.17 28.52
CA ILE A 338 -22.22 -31.88 27.70
C ILE A 338 -22.40 -33.38 27.94
N PHE A 339 -22.87 -34.05 26.89
CA PHE A 339 -23.05 -35.49 26.82
C PHE A 339 -21.71 -36.17 26.53
N ASN A 340 -20.90 -35.57 25.65
CA ASN A 340 -19.55 -36.04 25.34
C ASN A 340 -18.72 -34.91 24.69
N GLU A 341 -17.41 -35.01 24.78
CA GLU A 341 -16.47 -34.26 23.96
C GLU A 341 -15.75 -35.24 23.05
N VAL A 342 -15.72 -34.98 21.75
CA VAL A 342 -15.14 -35.91 20.78
C VAL A 342 -14.18 -35.25 19.82
N LEU A 343 -13.19 -36.00 19.34
CA LEU A 343 -12.49 -35.74 18.10
C LEU A 343 -13.01 -36.68 17.03
N VAL A 344 -13.47 -36.13 15.91
CA VAL A 344 -13.88 -36.91 14.74
C VAL A 344 -12.80 -36.81 13.68
N GLU A 345 -12.12 -37.92 13.36
CA GLU A 345 -11.16 -37.98 12.26
C GLU A 345 -11.90 -37.83 10.93
N ALA A 346 -11.57 -36.79 10.15
CA ALA A 346 -12.31 -36.43 8.94
C ALA A 346 -12.38 -37.56 7.91
N LYS A 347 -11.27 -38.29 7.71
CA LYS A 347 -11.13 -39.33 6.68
C LYS A 347 -11.97 -40.57 6.95
N ASP A 348 -11.66 -41.22 8.06
CA ASP A 348 -12.23 -42.52 8.41
C ASP A 348 -13.51 -42.38 9.23
N LYS A 349 -13.87 -41.14 9.62
CA LYS A 349 -15.03 -40.81 10.46
C LYS A 349 -14.99 -41.59 11.79
N LYS A 350 -13.78 -41.79 12.31
CA LYS A 350 -13.54 -42.37 13.63
C LYS A 350 -13.81 -41.33 14.70
N ILE A 351 -14.46 -41.74 15.78
CA ILE A 351 -14.82 -40.92 16.92
C ILE A 351 -13.92 -41.32 18.08
N TYR A 352 -13.18 -40.35 18.61
CA TYR A 352 -12.39 -40.51 19.83
C TYR A 352 -13.05 -39.66 20.91
N SER A 353 -13.48 -40.28 22.00
CA SER A 353 -14.12 -39.56 23.11
C SER A 353 -13.08 -39.08 24.10
N TYR A 354 -13.34 -37.93 24.70
CA TYR A 354 -12.47 -37.40 25.73
C TYR A 354 -12.55 -38.25 26.98
N LYS A 355 -11.40 -38.65 27.51
CA LYS A 355 -11.30 -39.37 28.79
C LYS A 355 -9.97 -39.07 29.46
N SER A 356 -10.01 -38.55 30.67
CA SER A 356 -8.83 -38.22 31.46
C SER A 356 -8.93 -38.74 32.89
N GLU A 357 -7.94 -38.42 33.71
CA GLU A 357 -7.93 -38.73 35.13
C GLU A 357 -9.10 -38.07 35.88
N LYS A 358 -9.62 -36.95 35.34
CA LYS A 358 -10.63 -36.10 35.97
C LYS A 358 -12.02 -36.23 35.35
N VAL A 359 -12.11 -36.62 34.08
CA VAL A 359 -13.35 -36.60 33.31
C VAL A 359 -13.52 -37.93 32.57
N ASP A 360 -14.69 -38.54 32.71
CA ASP A 360 -15.14 -39.69 31.94
C ASP A 360 -16.63 -39.53 31.64
N TYR A 361 -16.96 -39.39 30.35
CA TYR A 361 -18.34 -39.24 29.90
C TYR A 361 -19.10 -40.57 29.80
N GLY A 362 -18.43 -41.71 30.05
CA GLY A 362 -19.09 -43.03 30.07
C GLY A 362 -19.66 -43.47 28.72
N CYS A 363 -19.10 -42.97 27.61
CA CYS A 363 -19.59 -43.24 26.27
C CYS A 363 -19.02 -44.55 25.70
N GLU A 364 -19.90 -45.43 25.23
CA GLU A 364 -19.54 -46.75 24.66
C GLU A 364 -19.43 -46.76 23.13
N TYR A 365 -19.86 -45.69 22.45
CA TYR A 365 -19.92 -45.61 20.99
C TYR A 365 -18.61 -45.15 20.32
N SER A 366 -17.57 -44.95 21.12
CA SER A 366 -16.28 -44.41 20.70
C SER A 366 -15.37 -45.47 20.08
N ASP A 367 -14.61 -45.11 19.04
CA ASP A 367 -13.57 -45.98 18.44
C ASP A 367 -12.26 -45.96 19.25
N GLY A 368 -12.09 -44.98 20.14
CA GLY A 368 -10.96 -44.85 21.04
C GLY A 368 -11.14 -43.68 22.00
N TYR A 369 -10.11 -43.36 22.77
CA TYR A 369 -10.13 -42.21 23.68
C TYR A 369 -8.97 -41.27 23.40
N TYR A 370 -9.13 -40.01 23.77
CA TYR A 370 -8.05 -39.03 23.78
C TYR A 370 -8.08 -38.18 25.04
N LYS A 371 -6.94 -37.57 25.36
CA LYS A 371 -6.84 -36.48 26.33
C LYS A 371 -5.94 -35.38 25.81
N VAL A 372 -5.96 -34.25 26.50
CA VAL A 372 -5.00 -33.16 26.32
C VAL A 372 -4.09 -33.15 27.55
N ASP A 373 -2.78 -33.18 27.34
CA ASP A 373 -1.79 -33.13 28.43
C ASP A 373 -1.60 -31.71 28.99
N GLU A 374 -0.75 -31.56 30.01
CA GLU A 374 -0.49 -30.26 30.67
C GLU A 374 0.18 -29.24 29.73
N GLN A 375 0.78 -29.70 28.64
CA GLN A 375 1.44 -28.89 27.61
C GLN A 375 0.50 -28.55 26.46
N GLY A 376 -0.75 -29.03 26.47
CA GLY A 376 -1.73 -28.80 25.42
C GLY A 376 -1.65 -29.79 24.25
N ASN A 377 -0.88 -30.87 24.35
CA ASN A 377 -0.78 -31.86 23.28
C ASN A 377 -1.89 -32.90 23.38
N TYR A 378 -2.38 -33.33 22.22
CA TYR A 378 -3.32 -34.44 22.11
C TYR A 378 -2.62 -35.78 22.30
N VAL A 379 -3.14 -36.61 23.20
CA VAL A 379 -2.63 -37.95 23.49
C VAL A 379 -3.76 -38.95 23.25
N PHE A 380 -3.58 -39.85 22.29
CA PHE A 380 -4.54 -40.90 21.97
C PHE A 380 -4.28 -42.17 22.81
N ALA A 381 -5.36 -42.80 23.26
CA ALA A 381 -5.30 -44.05 24.00
C ALA A 381 -4.89 -45.20 23.07
N ILE A 382 -4.06 -46.11 23.57
CA ILE A 382 -3.75 -47.38 22.90
C ILE A 382 -5.01 -48.24 22.79
N SER A 383 -5.05 -49.19 21.85
CA SER A 383 -6.15 -50.15 21.77
C SER A 383 -6.01 -51.29 22.78
N SER A 384 -7.08 -52.06 23.02
CA SER A 384 -7.01 -53.29 23.83
C SER A 384 -6.03 -54.32 23.25
N LYS A 385 -5.83 -54.32 21.93
CA LYS A 385 -4.87 -55.21 21.26
C LYS A 385 -3.44 -54.76 21.55
N ASP A 386 -3.18 -53.46 21.50
CA ASP A 386 -1.88 -52.89 21.84
C ASP A 386 -1.53 -53.13 23.31
N ALA A 387 -2.51 -52.98 24.20
CA ALA A 387 -2.35 -53.30 25.62
C ALA A 387 -2.00 -54.79 25.84
N ALA A 388 -2.66 -55.70 25.12
CA ALA A 388 -2.32 -57.13 25.18
C ALA A 388 -0.88 -57.38 24.70
N THR A 389 -0.47 -56.77 23.60
CA THR A 389 0.91 -56.87 23.07
C THR A 389 1.93 -56.36 24.09
N LEU A 390 1.68 -55.20 24.70
CA LEU A 390 2.56 -54.63 25.74
C LEU A 390 2.77 -55.61 26.90
N VAL A 391 1.71 -56.29 27.36
CA VAL A 391 1.83 -57.28 28.44
C VAL A 391 2.62 -58.51 27.96
N LYS A 392 2.40 -58.99 26.73
CA LYS A 392 3.16 -60.12 26.16
C LYS A 392 4.64 -59.82 26.04
N ASP A 393 4.99 -58.64 25.52
CA ASP A 393 6.37 -58.19 25.38
C ASP A 393 7.03 -58.12 26.75
N LYS A 394 6.33 -57.55 27.74
CA LYS A 394 6.84 -57.45 29.12
C LYS A 394 7.06 -58.80 29.78
N LEU A 395 6.19 -59.78 29.54
CA LEU A 395 6.36 -61.15 30.01
C LEU A 395 7.57 -61.82 29.34
N SER A 396 7.74 -61.60 28.03
CA SER A 396 8.89 -62.12 27.26
C SER A 396 10.22 -61.55 27.76
N ASP A 397 10.29 -60.24 28.00
CA ASP A 397 11.47 -59.55 28.54
C ASP A 397 11.90 -60.09 29.90
N LYS A 398 10.93 -60.52 30.72
CA LYS A 398 11.18 -61.15 32.02
C LYS A 398 11.36 -62.66 31.95
N HIS A 399 11.35 -63.25 30.75
CA HIS A 399 11.39 -64.69 30.51
C HIS A 399 10.29 -65.47 31.26
N GLU A 400 9.14 -64.83 31.49
CA GLU A 400 8.00 -65.43 32.19
C GLU A 400 7.17 -66.27 31.21
N LYS A 401 7.16 -67.60 31.41
CA LYS A 401 6.30 -68.50 30.63
C LYS A 401 4.84 -68.35 31.06
N TYR A 402 3.95 -68.32 30.07
CA TYR A 402 2.50 -68.31 30.26
C TYR A 402 1.83 -69.19 29.18
N ASN A 403 0.64 -69.69 29.48
CA ASN A 403 -0.12 -70.54 28.55
C ASN A 403 -1.07 -69.70 27.69
N ASP A 404 -1.66 -68.66 28.27
CA ASP A 404 -2.73 -67.88 27.65
C ASP A 404 -2.83 -66.47 28.28
N LEU A 405 -3.32 -65.50 27.49
CA LEU A 405 -3.56 -64.13 27.91
C LEU A 405 -4.88 -63.64 27.32
N GLU A 406 -5.81 -63.27 28.18
CA GLU A 406 -7.13 -62.76 27.80
C GLU A 406 -7.32 -61.32 28.29
N MET A 407 -7.81 -60.44 27.42
CA MET A 407 -8.28 -59.11 27.83
C MET A 407 -9.67 -59.24 28.45
N LYS A 408 -9.89 -58.60 29.59
CA LYS A 408 -11.09 -58.77 30.42
C LYS A 408 -11.66 -57.43 30.86
N TYR A 409 -12.95 -57.44 31.20
CA TYR A 409 -13.57 -56.32 31.89
C TYR A 409 -13.16 -56.29 33.37
N LYS A 410 -13.25 -55.10 33.98
CA LYS A 410 -12.98 -54.92 35.42
C LYS A 410 -13.77 -55.92 36.27
N SER A 411 -15.06 -56.08 36.00
CA SER A 411 -15.95 -57.00 36.73
C SER A 411 -15.53 -58.47 36.64
N GLU A 412 -14.78 -58.85 35.62
CA GLU A 412 -14.30 -60.22 35.43
C GLU A 412 -12.97 -60.49 36.14
N ILE A 413 -12.17 -59.45 36.41
CA ILE A 413 -10.87 -59.58 37.09
C ILE A 413 -10.95 -59.42 38.61
N THR A 414 -12.01 -58.79 39.15
CA THR A 414 -12.16 -58.51 40.60
C THR A 414 -12.08 -59.77 41.47
N LYS A 415 -12.47 -60.94 40.95
CA LYS A 415 -12.32 -62.23 41.65
C LYS A 415 -10.89 -62.75 41.76
N TYR A 416 -9.93 -62.11 41.11
CA TYR A 416 -8.51 -62.51 41.08
C TYR A 416 -7.59 -61.48 41.74
N VAL A 417 -8.14 -60.37 42.23
CA VAL A 417 -7.37 -59.27 42.81
C VAL A 417 -8.07 -58.74 44.06
N ASN A 418 -7.32 -58.09 44.93
CA ASN A 418 -7.91 -57.35 46.04
C ASN A 418 -8.69 -56.14 45.51
N GLU A 419 -10.01 -56.17 45.65
CA GLU A 419 -10.90 -55.15 45.10
C GLU A 419 -10.66 -53.76 45.72
N ASP A 420 -10.34 -53.69 47.02
CA ASP A 420 -10.09 -52.42 47.70
C ASP A 420 -8.80 -51.75 47.20
N GLU A 421 -7.71 -52.52 47.07
CA GLU A 421 -6.44 -52.00 46.52
C GLU A 421 -6.56 -51.66 45.03
N LEU A 422 -7.30 -52.45 44.24
CA LEU A 422 -7.61 -52.11 42.86
C LEU A 422 -8.38 -50.79 42.78
N ASN A 423 -9.46 -50.64 43.54
CA ASN A 423 -10.28 -49.43 43.54
C ASN A 423 -9.49 -48.21 44.01
N LYS A 424 -8.58 -48.36 44.97
CA LYS A 424 -7.68 -47.30 45.43
C LYS A 424 -6.68 -46.87 44.36
N LEU A 425 -6.12 -47.80 43.60
CA LEU A 425 -5.25 -47.49 42.47
C LEU A 425 -6.03 -46.79 41.34
N LEU A 426 -7.19 -47.31 40.97
CA LEU A 426 -8.02 -46.72 39.91
C LEU A 426 -8.51 -45.31 40.27
N LYS A 427 -8.82 -45.05 41.54
CA LYS A 427 -9.13 -43.69 42.02
C LYS A 427 -7.96 -42.72 41.88
N LYS A 428 -6.71 -43.21 41.97
CA LYS A 428 -5.50 -42.38 41.79
C LYS A 428 -5.06 -42.28 40.34
N ASN A 429 -5.38 -43.28 39.52
CA ASN A 429 -4.98 -43.36 38.12
C ASN A 429 -6.13 -43.95 37.28
N ASN A 430 -7.08 -43.09 36.92
CA ASN A 430 -8.27 -43.49 36.15
C ASN A 430 -7.96 -43.83 34.67
N ASN A 431 -6.71 -43.66 34.23
CA ASN A 431 -6.28 -44.07 32.88
C ASN A 431 -5.95 -45.57 32.80
N ILE A 432 -5.94 -46.28 33.93
CA ILE A 432 -5.82 -47.74 33.94
C ILE A 432 -7.14 -48.33 33.47
N TYR A 433 -7.16 -48.72 32.20
CA TYR A 433 -8.39 -49.08 31.50
C TYR A 433 -8.39 -50.51 30.96
N TYR A 434 -7.21 -51.05 30.64
CA TYR A 434 -7.09 -52.39 30.08
C TYR A 434 -6.63 -53.39 31.14
N TYR A 435 -7.34 -54.52 31.21
CA TYR A 435 -7.06 -55.58 32.17
C TYR A 435 -6.74 -56.88 31.44
N ALA A 436 -5.53 -57.40 31.62
CA ALA A 436 -5.09 -58.66 31.05
C ALA A 436 -5.03 -59.75 32.13
N LEU A 437 -5.72 -60.86 31.89
CA LEU A 437 -5.67 -62.06 32.71
C LEU A 437 -4.68 -63.03 32.07
N VAL A 438 -3.56 -63.27 32.75
CA VAL A 438 -2.48 -64.15 32.29
C VAL A 438 -2.59 -65.47 33.03
N LYS A 439 -2.69 -66.58 32.29
CA LYS A 439 -2.79 -67.94 32.84
C LYS A 439 -1.42 -68.63 32.78
N LYS A 440 -0.95 -69.15 33.90
CA LYS A 440 0.37 -69.77 34.07
C LYS A 440 0.30 -71.16 34.71
N GLY A 441 1.37 -71.93 34.55
CA GLY A 441 1.58 -73.24 35.20
C GLY A 441 0.91 -74.42 34.49
N TRP A 442 1.22 -75.64 34.92
CA TRP A 442 0.60 -76.86 34.39
C TRP A 442 -0.91 -76.82 34.69
N PHE A 443 -1.75 -76.96 33.65
CA PHE A 443 -3.22 -76.77 33.66
C PHE A 443 -3.75 -75.33 33.85
N SER A 444 -2.93 -74.27 33.72
CA SER A 444 -3.42 -72.88 33.81
C SER A 444 -4.08 -72.53 35.16
N LEU A 445 -3.63 -73.16 36.23
CA LEU A 445 -4.17 -73.00 37.59
C LEU A 445 -3.81 -71.65 38.21
N THR A 446 -2.66 -71.08 37.86
CA THR A 446 -2.24 -69.76 38.33
C THR A 446 -2.78 -68.69 37.40
N LYS A 447 -3.47 -67.70 37.95
CA LYS A 447 -4.01 -66.55 37.22
C LYS A 447 -3.42 -65.28 37.81
N GLU A 448 -2.78 -64.49 36.96
CA GLU A 448 -2.22 -63.20 37.33
C GLU A 448 -2.92 -62.10 36.53
N VAL A 449 -3.17 -60.97 37.18
CA VAL A 449 -3.82 -59.82 36.54
C VAL A 449 -2.79 -58.72 36.30
N TYR A 450 -2.80 -58.21 35.07
CA TYR A 450 -1.98 -57.10 34.64
C TYR A 450 -2.90 -55.95 34.25
N LEU A 451 -2.61 -54.75 34.73
CA LEU A 451 -3.37 -53.54 34.47
C LEU A 451 -2.52 -52.62 33.59
N VAL A 452 -3.10 -52.06 32.52
CA VAL A 452 -2.37 -51.20 31.58
C VAL A 452 -2.98 -49.81 31.53
N ASN A 453 -2.13 -48.79 31.70
CA ASN A 453 -2.50 -47.40 31.49
C ASN A 453 -2.63 -47.13 29.98
N MET A 454 -3.77 -46.62 29.56
CA MET A 454 -4.09 -46.47 28.14
C MET A 454 -3.30 -45.36 27.43
N TYR A 455 -2.70 -44.42 28.15
CA TYR A 455 -1.94 -43.31 27.56
C TYR A 455 -0.42 -43.51 27.69
N ASP A 456 0.07 -43.65 28.92
CA ASP A 456 1.52 -43.74 29.18
C ASP A 456 2.09 -45.16 29.05
N LYS A 457 1.22 -46.14 28.77
CA LYS A 457 1.57 -47.55 28.56
C LYS A 457 2.20 -48.23 29.77
N THR A 458 2.12 -47.62 30.96
CA THR A 458 2.57 -48.22 32.21
C THR A 458 1.79 -49.50 32.51
N ILE A 459 2.51 -50.56 32.89
CA ILE A 459 1.93 -51.85 33.27
C ILE A 459 2.07 -52.04 34.78
N TYR A 460 1.00 -52.49 35.42
CA TYR A 460 0.95 -52.91 36.81
C TYR A 460 0.67 -54.40 36.89
N LYS A 461 1.29 -55.09 37.83
CA LYS A 461 1.04 -56.50 38.13
C LYS A 461 0.39 -56.64 39.50
N CYS A 462 -0.66 -57.45 39.59
CA CYS A 462 -1.32 -57.79 40.83
C CYS A 462 -0.79 -59.13 41.36
N ILE A 463 -0.19 -59.15 42.56
CA ILE A 463 0.33 -60.34 43.25
C ILE A 463 -0.01 -60.25 44.73
N ASP A 464 -0.58 -61.30 45.32
CA ASP A 464 -0.75 -61.47 46.78
C ASP A 464 -1.22 -60.18 47.50
N ASP A 465 -2.38 -59.68 47.09
CA ASP A 465 -3.01 -58.45 47.60
C ASP A 465 -2.22 -57.14 47.38
N LYS A 466 -1.15 -57.15 46.59
CA LYS A 466 -0.36 -55.96 46.24
C LYS A 466 -0.38 -55.69 44.74
N ILE A 467 -0.40 -54.41 44.39
CA ILE A 467 -0.29 -53.95 43.01
C ILE A 467 1.02 -53.17 42.85
N SER A 468 1.88 -53.61 41.92
CA SER A 468 3.19 -52.99 41.68
C SER A 468 3.37 -52.66 40.20
N LYS A 469 4.01 -51.52 39.91
CA LYS A 469 4.44 -51.15 38.55
C LYS A 469 5.62 -52.03 38.14
N ILE A 470 5.63 -52.53 36.90
CA ILE A 470 6.60 -53.56 36.46
C ILE A 470 7.42 -53.25 35.23
#